data_AF-A0A965PMC5-F1
#
_entry.id   AF-A0A965PMC5-F1
#
_cell.length_a   1.000
_cell.length_b   1.000
_cell.length_c   1.000
_cell.angle_alpha   90.00
_cell.angle_beta   90.00
_cell.angle_gamma   90.00
#
_symmetry.space_group_name_H-M   'P 1'
#
loop_
_entity.id
_entity.type
_entity.pdbx_description
1 polymer ?
#
loop_
_entity_poly.entity_id
_entity_poly.type
_entity_poly.pdbx_seq_one_letter_code
_entity_poly.pdbx_strand_id
1 'polypeptide(L)'
;MNENQRKAEAIVGQVDWQSENHGLCHCPGEATHTSHTRLRDTTVFVDGVPTIFCWHTSCMAYRDEANRKLRRAILHDNLGRPIQQQDNPVKLVIEKDPESEIIDRIKTIAESNKSRYLTHYNWDTADMFEESPVKLDDPADDYHRFLTLWQPSDLIWIGDVKDSGRHPQNFRKVIEWMSLPSPVGNYTTGAVFVPNSVSRANENVDTRVYLVVESDTLTKPQMGAVFQAMRDLFKMRMYAVVDTGGKSLHGWFENPPKKEWMEQLKAFLVPLGCDPATFKPSQPVRIPGAKRNDTAYQSFLWFCKEGK
;
A
#
# COMPACT_ATOMS: atom_id res chain seq x y z
N MET A 1 -26.42 26.97 -1.84
CA MET A 1 -25.32 27.49 -2.68
C MET A 1 -25.17 28.98 -2.45
N ASN A 2 -24.03 29.43 -1.91
CA ASN A 2 -23.78 30.84 -1.59
C ASN A 2 -23.39 31.65 -2.85
N GLU A 3 -23.28 32.97 -2.72
CA GLU A 3 -23.00 33.87 -3.85
C GLU A 3 -21.62 33.58 -4.48
N ASN A 4 -20.61 33.27 -3.67
CA ASN A 4 -19.26 32.99 -4.15
C ASN A 4 -19.18 31.66 -4.91
N GLN A 5 -19.93 30.64 -4.46
CA GLN A 5 -20.10 29.37 -5.16
C GLN A 5 -20.73 29.58 -6.55
N ARG A 6 -21.78 30.42 -6.66
CA ARG A 6 -22.38 30.78 -7.96
C ARG A 6 -21.39 31.47 -8.90
N LYS A 7 -20.57 32.39 -8.36
CA LYS A 7 -19.52 33.08 -9.12
C LYS A 7 -18.44 32.11 -9.61
N ALA A 8 -18.06 31.14 -8.80
CA ALA A 8 -17.11 30.10 -9.19
C ALA A 8 -17.68 29.20 -10.30
N GLU A 9 -18.90 28.71 -10.15
CA GLU A 9 -19.54 27.85 -11.17
C GLU A 9 -19.72 28.56 -12.52
N ALA A 10 -19.94 29.87 -12.51
CA ALA A 10 -19.99 30.67 -13.75
C ALA A 10 -18.64 30.71 -14.51
N ILE A 11 -17.53 30.35 -13.85
CA ILE A 11 -16.18 30.39 -14.42
C ILE A 11 -15.70 28.99 -14.81
N VAL A 12 -15.89 28.00 -13.94
CA VAL A 12 -15.34 26.64 -14.12
C VAL A 12 -16.40 25.59 -14.49
N GLY A 13 -17.67 25.99 -14.61
CA GLY A 13 -18.78 25.06 -14.82
C GLY A 13 -19.22 24.40 -13.51
N GLN A 14 -19.83 23.23 -13.60
CA GLN A 14 -20.34 22.51 -12.42
C GLN A 14 -19.21 22.22 -11.41
N VAL A 15 -19.46 22.51 -10.14
CA VAL A 15 -18.55 22.23 -9.03
C VAL A 15 -19.22 21.23 -8.08
N ASP A 16 -18.50 20.16 -7.73
CA ASP A 16 -18.89 19.21 -6.70
C ASP A 16 -18.40 19.73 -5.33
N TRP A 17 -19.24 20.54 -4.68
CA TRP A 17 -18.93 21.19 -3.41
C TRP A 17 -18.76 20.19 -2.27
N GLN A 18 -17.55 20.14 -1.70
CA GLN A 18 -17.21 19.30 -0.55
C GLN A 18 -17.42 20.05 0.78
N SER A 19 -17.41 21.38 0.73
CA SER A 19 -17.73 22.27 1.85
C SER A 19 -18.33 23.59 1.35
N GLU A 20 -18.59 24.53 2.26
CA GLU A 20 -19.08 25.87 1.89
C GLU A 20 -18.08 26.65 1.02
N ASN A 21 -16.78 26.40 1.18
CA ASN A 21 -15.72 27.18 0.53
C ASN A 21 -14.84 26.38 -0.45
N HIS A 22 -15.00 25.06 -0.52
CA HIS A 22 -14.14 24.17 -1.32
C HIS A 22 -14.95 23.17 -2.14
N GLY A 23 -14.58 22.97 -3.40
CA GLY A 23 -15.23 22.00 -4.28
C GLY A 23 -14.33 21.50 -5.41
N LEU A 24 -14.67 20.33 -5.96
CA LEU A 24 -13.97 19.71 -7.08
C LEU A 24 -14.60 20.15 -8.40
N CYS A 25 -13.80 20.45 -9.42
CA CYS A 25 -14.31 20.97 -10.69
C CYS A 25 -13.49 20.48 -11.88
N HIS A 26 -13.98 20.72 -13.09
CA HIS A 26 -13.19 20.48 -14.30
C HIS A 26 -12.13 21.57 -14.48
N CYS A 27 -10.96 21.18 -14.99
CA CYS A 27 -9.92 22.15 -15.27
C CYS A 27 -10.32 23.05 -16.45
N PRO A 28 -10.25 24.39 -16.33
CA PRO A 28 -10.51 25.29 -17.46
C PRO A 28 -9.57 25.09 -18.65
N GLY A 29 -8.40 24.47 -18.42
CA GLY A 29 -7.42 24.11 -19.44
C GLY A 29 -7.29 22.61 -19.68
N GLU A 30 -8.32 21.81 -19.37
CA GLU A 30 -8.27 20.34 -19.49
C GLU A 30 -7.80 19.86 -20.88
N ALA A 31 -8.17 20.57 -21.94
CA ALA A 31 -7.74 20.26 -23.31
C ALA A 31 -6.22 20.35 -23.54
N THR A 32 -5.46 21.03 -22.69
CA THR A 32 -3.99 21.12 -22.78
C THR A 32 -3.26 20.14 -21.88
N HIS A 33 -3.99 19.28 -21.16
CA HIS A 33 -3.38 18.28 -20.30
C HIS A 33 -2.61 17.25 -21.13
N THR A 34 -1.35 16.99 -20.76
CA THR A 34 -0.49 16.00 -21.41
C THR A 34 -0.52 14.64 -20.70
N SER A 35 -1.21 14.55 -19.57
CA SER A 35 -1.41 13.33 -18.79
C SER A 35 -2.88 13.17 -18.41
N HIS A 36 -3.27 11.97 -18.01
CA HIS A 36 -4.65 11.64 -17.65
C HIS A 36 -5.19 12.59 -16.56
N THR A 37 -6.43 13.04 -16.72
CA THR A 37 -7.11 13.97 -15.80
C THR A 37 -8.22 13.26 -15.06
N ARG A 38 -8.28 13.43 -13.74
CA ARG A 38 -9.38 12.98 -12.88
C ARG A 38 -10.08 14.20 -12.29
N LEU A 39 -11.36 14.05 -11.94
CA LEU A 39 -12.14 15.15 -11.36
C LEU A 39 -11.49 15.74 -10.09
N ARG A 40 -10.84 14.90 -9.28
CA ARG A 40 -10.11 15.31 -8.07
C ARG A 40 -8.82 16.10 -8.34
N ASP A 41 -8.38 16.19 -9.60
CA ASP A 41 -7.11 16.84 -9.93
C ASP A 41 -7.26 18.36 -10.02
N THR A 42 -8.50 18.88 -10.05
CA THR A 42 -8.78 20.32 -10.04
C THR A 42 -9.77 20.66 -8.93
N THR A 43 -9.43 21.69 -8.17
CA THR A 43 -10.23 22.18 -7.04
C THR A 43 -10.37 23.69 -7.09
N VAL A 44 -11.46 24.21 -6.55
CA VAL A 44 -11.73 25.64 -6.38
C VAL A 44 -11.95 25.97 -4.91
N PHE A 45 -11.28 27.03 -4.46
CA PHE A 45 -11.48 27.68 -3.18
C PHE A 45 -12.11 29.06 -3.40
N VAL A 46 -13.15 29.39 -2.65
CA VAL A 46 -13.90 30.66 -2.79
C VAL A 46 -13.80 31.60 -1.59
N ASP A 47 -12.96 31.24 -0.61
CA ASP A 47 -12.59 32.04 0.55
C ASP A 47 -11.17 32.60 0.45
N GLY A 48 -10.81 33.49 1.38
CA GLY A 48 -9.49 34.13 1.43
C GLY A 48 -9.11 34.81 0.11
N VAL A 49 -8.10 34.25 -0.58
CA VAL A 49 -7.76 34.60 -1.96
C VAL A 49 -8.32 33.49 -2.87
N PRO A 50 -9.48 33.70 -3.53
CA PRO A 50 -10.12 32.68 -4.34
C PRO A 50 -9.18 32.12 -5.38
N THR A 51 -9.10 30.80 -5.45
CA THR A 51 -8.09 30.10 -6.23
C THR A 51 -8.63 28.78 -6.79
N ILE A 52 -8.50 28.63 -8.10
CA ILE A 52 -8.62 27.39 -8.86
C ILE A 52 -7.21 26.80 -8.95
N PHE A 53 -7.05 25.60 -8.43
CA PHE A 53 -5.82 24.84 -8.47
C PHE A 53 -5.99 23.61 -9.35
N CYS A 54 -4.96 23.29 -10.12
CA CYS A 54 -4.85 22.07 -10.92
C CYS A 54 -3.40 21.57 -10.85
N TRP A 55 -3.22 20.24 -10.76
CA TRP A 55 -1.91 19.59 -10.67
C TRP A 55 -1.09 19.64 -11.97
N HIS A 56 -1.72 19.90 -13.11
CA HIS A 56 -1.06 19.90 -14.41
C HIS A 56 -0.42 21.25 -14.72
N THR A 57 0.87 21.26 -15.06
CA THR A 57 1.58 22.50 -15.43
C THR A 57 1.17 23.03 -16.81
N SER A 58 0.72 22.15 -17.72
CA SER A 58 0.35 22.53 -19.09
C SER A 58 -0.94 23.37 -19.17
N CYS A 59 -1.76 23.39 -18.12
CA CYS A 59 -2.98 24.21 -18.06
C CYS A 59 -2.76 25.61 -17.45
N MET A 60 -1.52 25.94 -17.05
CA MET A 60 -1.20 27.12 -16.23
C MET A 60 -1.79 28.42 -16.78
N ALA A 61 -1.66 28.68 -18.09
CA ALA A 61 -2.21 29.90 -18.69
C ALA A 61 -3.74 30.03 -18.55
N TYR A 62 -4.48 28.92 -18.73
CA TYR A 62 -5.94 28.88 -18.59
C TYR A 62 -6.37 28.99 -17.13
N ARG A 63 -5.66 28.29 -16.24
CA ARG A 63 -5.87 28.35 -14.79
C ARG A 63 -5.63 29.76 -14.25
N ASP A 64 -4.56 30.43 -14.69
CA ASP A 64 -4.23 31.77 -14.24
C ASP A 64 -5.26 32.79 -14.73
N GLU A 65 -5.75 32.65 -15.96
CA GLU A 65 -6.88 33.46 -16.46
C GLU A 65 -8.18 33.21 -15.68
N ALA A 66 -8.51 31.96 -15.39
CA ALA A 66 -9.68 31.62 -14.59
C ALA A 66 -9.55 32.18 -13.15
N ASN A 67 -8.35 32.13 -12.57
CA ASN A 67 -8.05 32.76 -11.28
C ASN A 67 -8.24 34.29 -11.29
N ARG A 68 -7.81 34.96 -12.37
CA ARG A 68 -8.07 36.41 -12.53
C ARG A 68 -9.56 36.70 -12.57
N LYS A 69 -10.33 35.94 -13.36
CA LYS A 69 -11.79 36.07 -13.42
C LYS A 69 -12.45 35.84 -12.06
N LEU A 70 -12.01 34.80 -11.35
CA LEU A 70 -12.58 34.42 -10.05
C LEU A 70 -12.34 35.50 -8.99
N ARG A 71 -11.11 36.00 -8.91
CA ARG A 71 -10.75 37.08 -7.98
C ARG A 71 -11.45 38.39 -8.33
N ARG A 72 -11.59 38.71 -9.62
CA ARG A 72 -12.39 39.88 -10.05
C ARG A 72 -13.86 39.75 -9.66
N ALA A 73 -14.44 38.55 -9.78
CA ALA A 73 -15.84 38.31 -9.45
C ALA A 73 -16.13 38.34 -7.94
N ILE A 74 -15.23 37.78 -7.12
CA ILE A 74 -15.43 37.63 -5.67
C ILE A 74 -14.83 38.80 -4.88
N LEU A 75 -13.62 39.25 -5.23
CA LEU A 75 -12.91 40.32 -4.49
C LEU A 75 -13.03 41.70 -5.14
N HIS A 76 -13.69 41.82 -6.30
CA HIS A 76 -13.76 43.07 -7.09
C HIS A 76 -12.38 43.65 -7.46
N ASP A 77 -11.36 42.79 -7.59
CA ASP A 77 -10.02 43.19 -8.01
C ASP A 77 -10.01 43.58 -9.50
N ASN A 78 -10.01 44.89 -9.76
CA ASN A 78 -10.13 45.47 -11.09
C ASN A 78 -8.80 45.64 -11.83
N LEU A 79 -7.65 45.39 -11.19
CA LEU A 79 -6.35 45.79 -11.76
C LEU A 79 -5.38 44.63 -11.97
N GLY A 80 -5.72 43.40 -11.58
CA GLY A 80 -4.82 42.25 -11.75
C GLY A 80 -3.42 42.54 -11.22
N ARG A 81 -3.34 43.36 -10.16
CA ARG A 81 -2.06 43.81 -9.63
C ARG A 81 -1.33 42.55 -9.16
N PRO A 82 -0.05 42.36 -9.53
CA PRO A 82 0.78 41.42 -8.80
C PRO A 82 0.68 41.84 -7.34
N ILE A 83 0.24 40.93 -6.48
CA ILE A 83 0.23 41.17 -5.05
C ILE A 83 1.67 41.57 -4.69
N GLN A 84 1.89 42.84 -4.35
CA GLN A 84 3.03 43.16 -3.50
C GLN A 84 2.83 42.26 -2.29
N GLN A 85 3.74 41.29 -2.11
CA GLN A 85 3.77 40.42 -0.95
C GLN A 85 3.42 41.31 0.25
N GLN A 86 2.23 41.12 0.82
CA GLN A 86 1.98 41.68 2.13
C GLN A 86 3.13 41.16 3.00
N ASP A 87 3.79 42.04 3.74
CA ASP A 87 4.88 41.69 4.67
C ASP A 87 4.44 40.68 5.75
N ASN A 88 3.19 40.22 5.71
CA ASN A 88 2.76 38.95 6.25
C ASN A 88 1.68 38.33 5.34
N PRO A 89 1.97 37.28 4.55
CA PRO A 89 0.90 36.50 3.94
C PRO A 89 0.03 35.93 5.07
N VAL A 90 -1.30 36.09 4.96
CA VAL A 90 -2.23 35.30 5.77
C VAL A 90 -1.92 33.85 5.42
N LYS A 91 -1.18 33.17 6.30
CA LYS A 91 -0.81 31.78 6.13
C LYS A 91 -2.12 31.02 6.05
N LEU A 92 -2.45 30.46 4.88
CA LEU A 92 -3.49 29.45 4.76
C LEU A 92 -3.05 28.32 5.70
N VAL A 93 -3.58 28.32 6.92
CA VAL A 93 -3.41 27.22 7.86
C VAL A 93 -4.37 26.15 7.36
N ILE A 94 -3.89 25.34 6.41
CA ILE A 94 -4.52 24.07 6.13
C ILE A 94 -4.29 23.25 7.41
N GLU A 95 -5.32 23.14 8.24
CA GLU A 95 -5.31 22.17 9.34
C GLU A 95 -5.23 20.79 8.70
N LYS A 96 -4.00 20.28 8.58
CA LYS A 96 -3.79 18.90 8.17
C LYS A 96 -4.37 18.02 9.27
N ASP A 97 -5.12 17.03 8.85
CA ASP A 97 -5.54 15.94 9.72
C ASP A 97 -4.30 15.40 10.50
N PRO A 98 -4.35 15.33 11.84
CA PRO A 98 -3.20 14.92 12.66
C PRO A 98 -2.62 13.56 12.27
N GLU A 99 -3.46 12.63 11.81
CA GLU A 99 -3.00 11.31 11.35
C GLU A 99 -2.16 11.43 10.08
N SER A 100 -2.62 12.24 9.11
CA SER A 100 -1.87 12.55 7.89
C SER A 100 -0.49 13.17 8.19
N GLU A 101 -0.37 14.04 9.21
CA GLU A 101 0.94 14.56 9.62
C GLU A 101 1.85 13.49 10.20
N ILE A 102 1.32 12.56 10.99
CA ILE A 102 2.10 11.45 11.55
C ILE A 102 2.64 10.57 10.42
N ILE A 103 1.80 10.24 9.43
CA ILE A 103 2.18 9.48 8.25
C ILE A 103 3.29 10.19 7.45
N ASP A 104 3.14 11.49 7.17
CA ASP A 104 4.16 12.30 6.47
C ASP A 104 5.51 12.28 7.23
N ARG A 105 5.47 12.37 8.56
CA ARG A 105 6.68 12.33 9.40
C ARG A 105 7.35 10.96 9.37
N ILE A 106 6.59 9.88 9.51
CA ILE A 106 7.10 8.51 9.44
C ILE A 106 7.77 8.26 8.10
N LYS A 107 7.11 8.66 7.00
CA LYS A 107 7.65 8.54 5.66
C LYS A 107 8.99 9.29 5.52
N THR A 108 9.04 10.54 5.96
CA THR A 108 10.25 11.36 5.93
C THR A 108 11.40 10.71 6.72
N ILE A 109 11.11 10.16 7.91
CA ILE A 109 12.10 9.46 8.74
C ILE A 109 12.63 8.22 8.02
N ALA A 110 11.74 7.39 7.47
CA ALA A 110 12.11 6.16 6.77
C ALA A 110 12.96 6.46 5.51
N GLU A 111 12.58 7.46 4.71
CA GLU A 111 13.35 7.89 3.53
C GLU A 111 14.75 8.40 3.95
N SER A 112 14.81 9.31 4.92
CA SER A 112 16.07 9.94 5.35
C SER A 112 17.03 8.95 6.01
N ASN A 113 16.51 7.90 6.64
CA ASN A 113 17.30 6.89 7.36
C ASN A 113 17.37 5.55 6.62
N LYS A 114 16.93 5.47 5.36
CA LYS A 114 16.84 4.22 4.60
C LYS A 114 18.14 3.42 4.65
N SER A 115 19.27 4.05 4.31
CA SER A 115 20.56 3.38 4.32
C SER A 115 20.88 2.82 5.71
N ARG A 116 20.59 3.58 6.78
CA ARG A 116 20.85 3.14 8.15
C ARG A 116 20.02 1.91 8.50
N TYR A 117 18.73 1.87 8.19
CA TYR A 117 17.91 0.69 8.46
C TYR A 117 18.36 -0.53 7.66
N LEU A 118 18.80 -0.34 6.41
CA LEU A 118 19.24 -1.44 5.56
C LEU A 118 20.67 -1.96 5.84
N THR A 119 21.49 -1.21 6.59
CA THR A 119 22.87 -1.61 6.90
C THR A 119 23.15 -1.83 8.39
N HIS A 120 22.27 -1.35 9.29
CA HIS A 120 22.44 -1.54 10.73
C HIS A 120 22.11 -2.96 11.18
N TYR A 121 21.09 -3.54 10.57
CA TYR A 121 20.65 -4.91 10.83
C TYR A 121 21.35 -5.85 9.86
N ASN A 122 21.72 -7.03 10.36
CA ASN A 122 22.34 -8.09 9.57
C ASN A 122 21.75 -9.42 10.02
N TRP A 123 20.86 -9.95 9.19
CA TRP A 123 20.26 -11.25 9.37
C TRP A 123 20.16 -11.88 7.99
N ASP A 124 21.23 -12.55 7.57
CA ASP A 124 21.33 -13.08 6.21
C ASP A 124 20.60 -14.42 6.07
N THR A 125 20.60 -14.99 4.87
CA THR A 125 19.87 -16.25 4.61
C THR A 125 20.45 -17.45 5.37
N ALA A 126 21.74 -17.45 5.67
CA ALA A 126 22.38 -18.51 6.46
C ALA A 126 22.01 -18.35 7.94
N ASP A 127 22.07 -17.12 8.46
CA ASP A 127 21.62 -16.80 9.83
C ASP A 127 20.15 -17.21 10.03
N MET A 128 19.27 -16.87 9.08
CA MET A 128 17.86 -17.27 9.10
C MET A 128 17.71 -18.79 9.25
N PHE A 129 18.44 -19.56 8.43
CA PHE A 129 18.36 -21.02 8.40
C PHE A 129 18.85 -21.65 9.70
N GLU A 130 20.01 -21.21 10.20
CA GLU A 130 20.59 -21.73 11.44
C GLU A 130 19.78 -21.34 12.68
N GLU A 131 19.19 -20.14 12.69
CA GLU A 131 18.37 -19.65 13.80
C GLU A 131 16.90 -20.11 13.75
N SER A 132 16.51 -20.88 12.72
CA SER A 132 15.15 -21.42 12.60
C SER A 132 14.81 -22.30 13.81
N PRO A 133 13.74 -22.01 14.57
CA PRO A 133 13.33 -22.82 15.73
C PRO A 133 13.00 -24.27 15.38
N VAL A 134 12.63 -24.51 14.12
CA VAL A 134 12.38 -25.84 13.58
C VAL A 134 13.51 -26.18 12.60
N LYS A 135 14.02 -27.41 12.70
CA LYS A 135 14.97 -27.95 11.72
C LYS A 135 14.30 -28.05 10.36
N LEU A 136 14.87 -27.35 9.38
CA LEU A 136 14.45 -27.35 7.99
C LEU A 136 15.33 -28.35 7.23
N ASP A 137 14.71 -29.27 6.50
CA ASP A 137 15.38 -30.36 5.79
C ASP A 137 14.94 -30.44 4.33
N ASP A 138 13.85 -31.16 4.01
CA ASP A 138 13.36 -31.26 2.64
C ASP A 138 12.38 -30.11 2.34
N PRO A 139 12.69 -29.22 1.39
CA PRO A 139 11.77 -28.15 1.00
C PRO A 139 10.38 -28.63 0.59
N ALA A 140 10.22 -29.87 0.12
CA ALA A 140 8.90 -30.43 -0.19
C ALA A 140 7.99 -30.53 1.05
N ASP A 141 8.57 -30.80 2.22
CA ASP A 141 7.84 -30.92 3.48
C ASP A 141 7.36 -29.56 4.02
N ASP A 142 7.97 -28.47 3.56
CA ASP A 142 7.61 -27.11 3.98
C ASP A 142 6.15 -26.77 3.66
N TYR A 143 5.56 -27.39 2.62
CA TYR A 143 4.15 -27.21 2.27
C TYR A 143 3.22 -27.57 3.44
N HIS A 144 3.35 -28.77 3.99
CA HIS A 144 2.50 -29.22 5.09
C HIS A 144 2.80 -28.45 6.37
N ARG A 145 4.06 -28.14 6.65
CA ARG A 145 4.45 -27.30 7.79
C ARG A 145 3.80 -25.91 7.69
N PHE A 146 3.83 -25.29 6.52
CA PHE A 146 3.22 -24.00 6.25
C PHE A 146 1.71 -24.00 6.49
N LEU A 147 1.00 -25.03 6.04
CA LEU A 147 -0.44 -25.16 6.26
C LEU A 147 -0.83 -25.22 7.75
N THR A 148 0.10 -25.59 8.65
CA THR A 148 -0.18 -25.60 10.10
C THR A 148 -0.34 -24.22 10.73
N LEU A 149 -0.05 -23.14 9.99
CA LEU A 149 -0.27 -21.76 10.41
C LEU A 149 -1.76 -21.41 10.53
N TRP A 150 -2.63 -22.15 9.83
CA TRP A 150 -4.08 -21.92 9.85
C TRP A 150 -4.83 -23.01 10.63
N GLN A 151 -6.08 -22.73 10.98
CA GLN A 151 -6.98 -23.75 11.52
C GLN A 151 -7.42 -24.71 10.42
N PRO A 152 -7.66 -25.99 10.71
CA PRO A 152 -8.09 -26.97 9.71
C PRO A 152 -9.36 -26.58 8.93
N SER A 153 -10.24 -25.80 9.54
CA SER A 153 -11.49 -25.31 8.94
C SER A 153 -11.34 -24.05 8.08
N ASP A 154 -10.20 -23.36 8.16
CA ASP A 154 -9.99 -22.09 7.46
C ASP A 154 -9.99 -22.31 5.95
N LEU A 155 -10.73 -21.48 5.22
CA LEU A 155 -10.79 -21.50 3.76
C LEU A 155 -9.68 -20.61 3.19
N ILE A 156 -8.66 -21.23 2.60
CA ILE A 156 -7.52 -20.50 2.00
C ILE A 156 -7.44 -20.74 0.50
N TRP A 157 -6.76 -19.82 -0.19
CA TRP A 157 -6.53 -19.90 -1.62
C TRP A 157 -5.12 -20.37 -1.94
N ILE A 158 -4.99 -21.38 -2.82
CA ILE A 158 -3.70 -21.82 -3.38
C ILE A 158 -3.86 -21.99 -4.90
N GLY A 159 -2.98 -21.36 -5.68
CA GLY A 159 -3.07 -21.36 -7.14
C GLY A 159 -1.95 -20.61 -7.83
N ASP A 160 -2.08 -20.39 -9.13
CA ASP A 160 -1.25 -19.47 -9.89
C ASP A 160 -1.88 -18.06 -9.96
N VAL A 161 -1.10 -17.08 -10.41
CA VAL A 161 -1.47 -15.64 -10.37
C VAL A 161 -2.86 -15.36 -10.95
N LYS A 162 -3.25 -16.09 -12.00
CA LYS A 162 -4.52 -15.93 -12.75
C LYS A 162 -5.66 -16.80 -12.22
N ASP A 163 -5.43 -17.64 -11.22
CA ASP A 163 -6.41 -18.62 -10.76
C ASP A 163 -7.43 -17.99 -9.81
N SER A 164 -8.25 -17.10 -10.34
CA SER A 164 -9.31 -16.38 -9.62
C SER A 164 -10.58 -16.32 -10.46
N GLY A 165 -11.75 -16.29 -9.83
CA GLY A 165 -13.07 -16.27 -10.46
C GLY A 165 -13.50 -17.65 -10.97
N ARG A 166 -12.91 -18.10 -12.09
CA ARG A 166 -13.27 -19.37 -12.75
C ARG A 166 -12.57 -20.60 -12.16
N HIS A 167 -11.93 -20.45 -11.01
CA HIS A 167 -11.10 -21.48 -10.37
C HIS A 167 -11.58 -21.74 -8.93
N PRO A 168 -12.86 -22.09 -8.70
CA PRO A 168 -13.39 -22.32 -7.37
C PRO A 168 -12.65 -23.45 -6.62
N GLN A 169 -12.09 -24.41 -7.35
CA GLN A 169 -11.29 -25.51 -6.79
C GLN A 169 -9.99 -25.04 -6.12
N ASN A 170 -9.58 -23.78 -6.30
CA ASN A 170 -8.40 -23.20 -5.67
C ASN A 170 -8.73 -22.55 -4.31
N PHE A 171 -9.99 -22.58 -3.88
CA PHE A 171 -10.44 -22.18 -2.54
C PHE A 171 -10.88 -23.44 -1.80
N ARG A 172 -10.07 -23.88 -0.83
CA ARG A 172 -10.36 -25.09 -0.05
C ARG A 172 -10.00 -24.90 1.41
N LYS A 173 -10.61 -25.73 2.26
CA LYS A 173 -10.25 -25.76 3.67
C LYS A 173 -8.82 -26.26 3.82
N VAL A 174 -8.11 -25.79 4.84
CA VAL A 174 -6.75 -26.25 5.14
C VAL A 174 -6.67 -27.76 5.29
N ILE A 175 -7.67 -28.41 5.91
CA ILE A 175 -7.70 -29.88 6.03
C ILE A 175 -7.75 -30.59 4.68
N GLU A 176 -8.37 -29.99 3.67
CA GLU A 176 -8.44 -30.53 2.32
C GLU A 176 -7.11 -30.33 1.59
N TRP A 177 -6.45 -29.18 1.81
CA TRP A 177 -5.10 -28.93 1.30
C TRP A 177 -4.07 -29.88 1.90
N MET A 178 -4.14 -30.13 3.21
CA MET A 178 -3.27 -31.07 3.94
C MET A 178 -3.37 -32.52 3.42
N SER A 179 -4.43 -32.86 2.68
CA SER A 179 -4.56 -34.20 2.08
C SER A 179 -3.79 -34.36 0.78
N LEU A 180 -3.32 -33.25 0.18
CA LEU A 180 -2.53 -33.26 -1.05
C LEU A 180 -1.04 -33.34 -0.72
N PRO A 181 -0.24 -34.10 -1.49
CA PRO A 181 1.19 -34.25 -1.21
C PRO A 181 2.01 -32.97 -1.49
N SER A 182 1.47 -32.04 -2.28
CA SER A 182 2.15 -30.82 -2.72
C SER A 182 1.14 -29.72 -3.09
N PRO A 183 1.55 -28.44 -3.13
CA PRO A 183 0.67 -27.36 -3.52
C PRO A 183 0.32 -27.45 -5.02
N VAL A 184 -0.94 -27.15 -5.34
CA VAL A 184 -1.45 -27.19 -6.73
C VAL A 184 -1.02 -26.00 -7.59
N GLY A 185 -0.45 -24.97 -6.97
CA GLY A 185 -0.01 -23.76 -7.63
C GLY A 185 1.11 -23.07 -6.84
N ASN A 186 1.70 -22.04 -7.44
CA ASN A 186 2.90 -21.42 -6.89
C ASN A 186 2.64 -20.30 -5.87
N TYR A 187 1.38 -19.99 -5.57
CA TYR A 187 1.01 -18.85 -4.76
C TYR A 187 -0.11 -19.19 -3.78
N THR A 188 -0.15 -18.39 -2.72
CA THR A 188 -1.19 -18.35 -1.70
C THR A 188 -1.41 -16.90 -1.26
N THR A 189 -2.14 -16.66 -0.17
CA THR A 189 -2.30 -15.34 0.46
C THR A 189 -2.12 -15.45 1.98
N GLY A 190 -1.94 -14.32 2.65
CA GLY A 190 -1.97 -14.23 4.12
C GLY A 190 -3.37 -14.20 4.73
N ALA A 191 -4.40 -14.61 3.98
CA ALA A 191 -5.80 -14.38 4.32
C ALA A 191 -6.65 -15.66 4.25
N VAL A 192 -7.71 -15.65 5.05
CA VAL A 192 -8.84 -16.59 5.01
C VAL A 192 -9.99 -15.92 4.25
N PHE A 193 -10.68 -16.69 3.42
CA PHE A 193 -11.77 -16.22 2.58
C PHE A 193 -13.13 -16.62 3.14
N VAL A 194 -14.15 -15.84 2.81
CA VAL A 194 -15.54 -16.17 3.15
C VAL A 194 -15.98 -17.46 2.45
N PRO A 195 -16.91 -18.24 3.03
CA PRO A 195 -17.45 -19.45 2.40
C PRO A 195 -17.97 -19.20 0.99
N ASN A 196 -17.80 -20.17 0.09
CA ASN A 196 -18.17 -20.10 -1.32
C ASN A 196 -17.46 -19.01 -2.13
N SER A 197 -16.37 -18.43 -1.62
CA SER A 197 -15.53 -17.52 -2.41
C SER A 197 -14.99 -18.25 -3.64
N VAL A 198 -15.13 -17.60 -4.78
CA VAL A 198 -14.57 -18.07 -6.06
C VAL A 198 -13.52 -17.11 -6.59
N SER A 199 -13.30 -15.97 -5.94
CA SER A 199 -12.44 -14.88 -6.42
C SER A 199 -11.53 -14.34 -5.33
N ARG A 200 -10.25 -14.15 -5.67
CA ARG A 200 -9.19 -13.59 -4.83
C ARG A 200 -9.28 -12.06 -4.80
N ALA A 201 -10.40 -11.56 -4.29
CA ALA A 201 -10.67 -10.13 -4.12
C ALA A 201 -10.71 -9.79 -2.62
N ASN A 202 -10.34 -8.56 -2.27
CA ASN A 202 -10.32 -8.10 -0.88
C ASN A 202 -11.71 -8.18 -0.21
N GLU A 203 -12.78 -7.97 -0.97
CA GLU A 203 -14.17 -8.08 -0.50
C GLU A 203 -14.57 -9.51 -0.09
N ASN A 204 -13.87 -10.52 -0.61
CA ASN A 204 -14.10 -11.93 -0.26
C ASN A 204 -13.18 -12.40 0.86
N VAL A 205 -12.31 -11.54 1.38
CA VAL A 205 -11.47 -11.87 2.53
C VAL A 205 -12.31 -11.76 3.79
N ASP A 206 -12.39 -12.86 4.53
CA ASP A 206 -13.00 -12.89 5.85
C ASP A 206 -12.06 -12.27 6.87
N THR A 207 -10.85 -12.81 6.98
CA THR A 207 -9.83 -12.34 7.93
C THR A 207 -8.46 -12.37 7.29
N ARG A 208 -7.70 -11.30 7.47
CA ARG A 208 -6.25 -11.33 7.23
C ARG A 208 -5.56 -11.93 8.45
N VAL A 209 -4.91 -13.08 8.28
CA VAL A 209 -4.20 -13.78 9.37
C VAL A 209 -2.75 -13.31 9.46
N TYR A 210 -2.11 -13.08 8.30
CA TYR A 210 -0.71 -12.68 8.22
C TYR A 210 -0.48 -11.48 7.31
N LEU A 211 0.45 -10.61 7.73
CA LEU A 211 1.06 -9.59 6.89
C LEU A 211 2.30 -10.19 6.23
N VAL A 212 2.35 -10.15 4.90
CA VAL A 212 3.54 -10.56 4.16
C VAL A 212 4.30 -9.31 3.72
N VAL A 213 5.59 -9.28 3.97
CA VAL A 213 6.48 -8.19 3.56
C VAL A 213 7.52 -8.75 2.60
N GLU A 214 7.60 -8.14 1.42
CA GLU A 214 8.52 -8.50 0.36
C GLU A 214 9.01 -7.27 -0.39
N SER A 215 10.01 -7.47 -1.24
CA SER A 215 10.48 -6.46 -2.19
C SER A 215 11.02 -7.13 -3.45
N ASP A 216 10.76 -6.51 -4.59
CA ASP A 216 11.40 -6.85 -5.87
C ASP A 216 12.73 -6.10 -6.10
N THR A 217 13.03 -5.10 -5.27
CA THR A 217 14.18 -4.20 -5.47
C THR A 217 15.29 -4.38 -4.45
N LEU A 218 14.98 -4.87 -3.25
CA LEU A 218 15.96 -5.12 -2.20
C LEU A 218 16.65 -6.47 -2.39
N THR A 219 17.93 -6.53 -2.03
CA THR A 219 18.68 -7.79 -1.98
C THR A 219 18.22 -8.65 -0.80
N LYS A 220 18.54 -9.95 -0.79
CA LYS A 220 18.20 -10.84 0.33
C LYS A 220 18.74 -10.34 1.69
N PRO A 221 20.02 -9.90 1.80
CA PRO A 221 20.51 -9.30 3.06
C PRO A 221 19.73 -8.05 3.47
N GLN A 222 19.36 -7.18 2.53
CA GLN A 222 18.54 -5.99 2.82
C GLN A 222 17.13 -6.36 3.28
N MET A 223 16.52 -7.40 2.71
CA MET A 223 15.24 -7.92 3.20
C MET A 223 15.37 -8.52 4.60
N GLY A 224 16.47 -9.23 4.87
CA GLY A 224 16.79 -9.69 6.22
C GLY A 224 16.91 -8.57 7.23
N ALA A 225 17.57 -7.46 6.86
CA ALA A 225 17.64 -6.25 7.66
C ALA A 225 16.25 -5.65 7.95
N VAL A 226 15.36 -5.62 6.95
CA VAL A 226 13.95 -5.19 7.13
C VAL A 226 13.22 -6.10 8.12
N PHE A 227 13.31 -7.42 7.97
CA PHE A 227 12.65 -8.38 8.85
C PHE A 227 13.13 -8.27 10.29
N GLN A 228 14.45 -8.14 10.48
CA GLN A 228 15.03 -7.92 11.80
C GLN A 228 14.58 -6.58 12.39
N ALA A 229 14.56 -5.50 11.60
CA ALA A 229 14.02 -4.22 12.06
C ALA A 229 12.55 -4.33 12.50
N MET A 230 11.72 -5.12 11.79
CA MET A 230 10.32 -5.32 12.17
C MET A 230 10.18 -6.05 13.51
N ARG A 231 10.98 -7.10 13.75
CA ARG A 231 11.01 -7.79 15.05
C ARG A 231 11.57 -6.90 16.16
N ASP A 232 12.62 -6.13 15.89
CA ASP A 232 13.34 -5.41 16.94
C ASP A 232 12.71 -4.06 17.28
N LEU A 233 12.24 -3.30 16.29
CA LEU A 233 11.66 -1.97 16.50
C LEU A 233 10.16 -2.03 16.77
N PHE A 234 9.44 -2.82 15.97
CA PHE A 234 7.97 -2.90 16.07
C PHE A 234 7.49 -4.06 16.94
N LYS A 235 8.41 -4.92 17.41
CA LYS A 235 8.10 -6.09 18.25
C LYS A 235 7.06 -7.00 17.64
N MET A 236 7.02 -7.05 16.30
CA MET A 236 6.09 -7.89 15.56
C MET A 236 6.59 -9.33 15.56
N ARG A 237 5.71 -10.26 15.91
CA ARG A 237 5.97 -11.69 15.76
C ARG A 237 6.05 -12.06 14.28
N MET A 238 7.07 -12.83 13.95
CA MET A 238 7.28 -13.43 12.65
C MET A 238 7.03 -14.94 12.74
N TYR A 239 6.43 -15.50 11.70
CA TYR A 239 6.04 -16.91 11.62
C TYR A 239 6.85 -17.69 10.58
N ALA A 240 7.27 -17.01 9.51
CA ALA A 240 8.08 -17.63 8.48
C ALA A 240 8.91 -16.62 7.70
N VAL A 241 10.03 -17.09 7.16
CA VAL A 241 10.70 -16.47 6.01
C VAL A 241 10.74 -17.50 4.89
N VAL A 242 10.18 -17.15 3.73
CA VAL A 242 10.15 -17.99 2.53
C VAL A 242 11.13 -17.44 1.50
N ASP A 243 12.09 -18.26 1.08
CA ASP A 243 12.83 -18.02 -0.15
C ASP A 243 11.95 -18.37 -1.34
N THR A 244 11.81 -17.42 -2.26
CA THR A 244 10.91 -17.56 -3.43
C THR A 244 11.48 -18.46 -4.54
N GLY A 245 12.59 -19.15 -4.29
CA GLY A 245 13.35 -19.87 -5.33
C GLY A 245 13.96 -18.92 -6.35
N GLY A 246 14.24 -17.68 -5.94
CA GLY A 246 14.72 -16.61 -6.81
C GLY A 246 15.48 -15.53 -6.06
N LYS A 247 15.23 -14.26 -6.39
CA LYS A 247 15.93 -13.11 -5.79
C LYS A 247 15.26 -12.57 -4.51
N SER A 248 13.99 -12.88 -4.30
CA SER A 248 13.16 -12.26 -3.27
C SER A 248 12.96 -13.18 -2.06
N LEU A 249 12.76 -12.59 -0.89
CA LEU A 249 12.32 -13.26 0.33
C LEU A 249 10.95 -12.70 0.74
N HIS A 250 10.10 -13.57 1.27
CA HIS A 250 8.79 -13.19 1.80
C HIS A 250 8.77 -13.44 3.32
N GLY A 251 8.67 -12.38 4.11
CA GLY A 251 8.55 -12.47 5.56
C GLY A 251 7.08 -12.46 5.98
N TRP A 252 6.66 -13.44 6.77
CA TRP A 252 5.30 -13.61 7.25
C TRP A 252 5.19 -13.18 8.71
N PHE A 253 4.45 -12.09 8.96
CA PHE A 253 4.31 -11.47 10.27
C PHE A 253 2.85 -11.48 10.74
N GLU A 254 2.64 -11.28 12.04
CA GLU A 254 1.31 -10.93 12.53
C GLU A 254 0.81 -9.60 11.95
N ASN A 255 -0.50 -9.39 12.02
CA ASN A 255 -1.07 -8.09 11.69
C ASN A 255 -0.92 -7.13 12.88
N PRO A 256 -0.61 -5.84 12.64
CA PRO A 256 -0.79 -4.82 13.65
C PRO A 256 -2.23 -4.86 14.21
N PRO A 257 -2.43 -4.73 15.53
CA PRO A 257 -3.75 -4.84 16.17
C PRO A 257 -4.68 -3.67 15.86
N LYS A 258 -4.16 -2.58 15.29
CA LYS A 258 -4.90 -1.36 14.95
C LYS A 258 -4.73 -1.01 13.49
N LYS A 259 -5.79 -0.52 12.87
CA LYS A 259 -5.79 -0.14 11.45
C LYS A 259 -4.82 1.02 11.18
N GLU A 260 -4.76 1.99 12.10
CA GLU A 260 -3.87 3.15 11.99
C GLU A 260 -2.40 2.71 12.02
N TRP A 261 -2.07 1.69 12.83
CA TRP A 261 -0.72 1.13 12.89
C TRP A 261 -0.33 0.39 11.61
N MET A 262 -1.29 -0.22 10.91
CA MET A 262 -1.05 -0.79 9.58
C MET A 262 -0.64 0.28 8.57
N GLU A 263 -1.34 1.42 8.55
CA GLU A 263 -1.01 2.53 7.64
C GLU A 263 0.32 3.19 8.00
N GLN A 264 0.62 3.34 9.30
CA GLN A 264 1.92 3.82 9.78
C GLN A 264 3.06 2.87 9.40
N LEU A 265 2.88 1.56 9.58
CA LEU A 265 3.85 0.54 9.18
C LEU A 265 4.08 0.57 7.67
N LYS A 266 3.02 0.72 6.87
CA LYS A 266 3.12 0.88 5.42
C LYS A 266 3.91 2.13 5.04
N ALA A 267 3.64 3.26 5.68
CA ALA A 267 4.35 4.52 5.46
C ALA A 267 5.84 4.41 5.82
N PHE A 268 6.20 3.51 6.74
CA PHE A 268 7.59 3.21 7.07
C PHE A 268 8.25 2.25 6.05
N LEU A 269 7.61 1.13 5.72
CA LEU A 269 8.21 0.06 4.92
C LEU A 269 8.33 0.38 3.42
N VAL A 270 7.37 1.10 2.85
CA VAL A 270 7.36 1.43 1.41
C VAL A 270 8.58 2.28 1.01
N PRO A 271 8.94 3.36 1.73
CA PRO A 271 10.19 4.08 1.52
C PRO A 271 11.46 3.23 1.54
N LEU A 272 11.51 2.23 2.42
CA LEU A 272 12.65 1.32 2.50
C LEU A 272 12.76 0.45 1.24
N GLY A 273 11.69 0.32 0.46
CA GLY A 273 11.65 -0.41 -0.81
C GLY A 273 10.74 -1.64 -0.77
N CYS A 274 9.94 -1.83 0.27
CA CYS A 274 8.98 -2.93 0.35
C CYS A 274 7.80 -2.68 -0.60
N ASP A 275 7.25 -3.75 -1.18
CA ASP A 275 6.14 -3.65 -2.11
C ASP A 275 4.83 -3.24 -1.38
N PRO A 276 4.20 -2.11 -1.72
CA PRO A 276 2.92 -1.73 -1.14
C PRO A 276 1.77 -2.69 -1.47
N ALA A 277 1.90 -3.54 -2.50
CA ALA A 277 0.83 -4.45 -2.92
C ALA A 277 0.53 -5.51 -1.86
N THR A 278 1.53 -5.98 -1.10
CA THR A 278 1.33 -6.99 -0.06
C THR A 278 0.56 -6.46 1.15
N PHE A 279 0.28 -5.16 1.23
CA PHE A 279 -0.67 -4.62 2.21
C PHE A 279 -2.14 -4.93 1.86
N LYS A 280 -2.43 -5.38 0.64
CA LYS A 280 -3.76 -5.90 0.27
C LYS A 280 -3.89 -7.34 0.78
N PRO A 281 -4.92 -7.67 1.56
CA PRO A 281 -5.09 -9.02 2.11
C PRO A 281 -5.13 -10.14 1.04
N SER A 282 -5.70 -9.86 -0.14
CA SER A 282 -5.80 -10.85 -1.23
C SER A 282 -4.57 -10.92 -2.14
N GLN A 283 -3.49 -10.19 -1.86
CA GLN A 283 -2.29 -10.19 -2.71
C GLN A 283 -1.66 -11.60 -2.78
N PRO A 284 -1.34 -12.12 -3.98
CA PRO A 284 -0.77 -13.44 -4.11
C PRO A 284 0.72 -13.39 -3.77
N VAL A 285 1.15 -14.31 -2.93
CA VAL A 285 2.53 -14.42 -2.47
C VAL A 285 3.00 -15.87 -2.62
N ARG A 286 4.30 -16.08 -2.70
CA ARG A 286 4.93 -17.39 -2.90
C ARG A 286 4.62 -18.33 -1.73
N ILE A 287 4.32 -19.59 -2.05
CA ILE A 287 4.02 -20.66 -1.09
C ILE A 287 5.22 -21.63 -1.02
N PRO A 288 5.73 -21.95 0.18
CA PRO A 288 6.82 -22.91 0.30
C PRO A 288 6.36 -24.34 -0.07
N GLY A 289 7.31 -25.18 -0.50
CA GLY A 289 7.06 -26.51 -1.04
C GLY A 289 6.67 -26.56 -2.52
N ALA A 290 6.39 -25.42 -3.15
CA ALA A 290 6.17 -25.34 -4.59
C ALA A 290 7.50 -25.23 -5.37
N LYS A 291 7.60 -25.85 -6.54
CA LYS A 291 8.72 -25.65 -7.46
C LYS A 291 8.46 -24.51 -8.43
N ARG A 292 9.33 -23.52 -8.43
CA ARG A 292 9.36 -22.44 -9.43
C ARG A 292 10.02 -22.95 -10.71
N ASN A 293 9.30 -22.86 -11.83
CA ASN A 293 9.77 -23.28 -13.16
C ASN A 293 10.40 -24.69 -13.15
N ASP A 294 9.86 -25.59 -12.33
CA ASP A 294 10.35 -26.97 -12.12
C ASP A 294 11.83 -27.14 -11.71
N THR A 295 12.52 -26.05 -11.35
CA THR A 295 13.98 -26.05 -11.15
C THR A 295 14.38 -25.70 -9.71
N ALA A 296 13.71 -24.73 -9.08
CA ALA A 296 14.04 -24.29 -7.72
C ALA A 296 12.83 -24.40 -6.80
N TYR A 297 13.01 -24.94 -5.60
CA TYR A 297 11.97 -24.90 -4.58
C TYR A 297 11.81 -23.49 -4.02
N GLN A 298 10.56 -23.13 -3.77
CA GLN A 298 10.21 -22.12 -2.78
C GLN A 298 10.31 -22.82 -1.42
N SER A 299 11.17 -22.34 -0.53
CA SER A 299 11.50 -23.07 0.71
C SER A 299 11.51 -22.14 1.91
N PHE A 300 11.38 -22.69 3.11
CA PHE A 300 11.65 -21.92 4.31
C PHE A 300 13.14 -21.63 4.44
N LEU A 301 13.43 -20.42 4.90
CA LEU A 301 14.69 -20.08 5.57
C LEU A 301 14.50 -19.98 7.07
N TRP A 302 13.28 -19.75 7.55
CA TRP A 302 12.99 -19.68 8.99
C TRP A 302 11.52 -20.00 9.21
N PHE A 303 11.19 -20.76 10.26
CA PHE A 303 9.80 -21.11 10.58
C PHE A 303 9.55 -21.26 12.09
N CYS A 304 8.50 -20.61 12.58
CA CYS A 304 8.00 -20.73 13.95
C CYS A 304 6.48 -20.65 13.97
N LYS A 305 5.81 -21.75 14.31
CA LYS A 305 4.35 -21.84 14.29
C LYS A 305 3.70 -20.87 15.28
N GLU A 306 4.31 -20.68 16.44
CA GLU A 306 3.81 -19.83 17.53
C GLU A 306 4.07 -18.34 17.29
N GLY A 307 4.95 -18.02 16.35
CA GLY A 307 5.46 -16.69 16.08
C GLY A 307 6.50 -16.24 17.12
N LYS A 308 7.61 -15.65 16.66
CA LYS A 308 8.68 -15.11 17.52
C LYS A 308 9.15 -13.74 17.03
#